data_AF-A0A5C9CQE3-F1
#
_entry.id   AF-A0A5C9CQE3-F1
#
_cell.length_a   1.000
_cell.length_b   1.000
_cell.length_c   1.000
_cell.angle_alpha   90.00
_cell.angle_beta   90.00
_cell.angle_gamma   90.00
#
_symmetry.space_group_name_H-M   'P 1'
#
loop_
_entity.id
_entity.type
_entity.pdbx_description
1 polymer ?
#
loop_
_entity_poly.entity_id
_entity_poly.type
_entity_poly.pdbx_seq_one_letter_code
_entity_poly.pdbx_strand_id
1 'polypeptide(L)'
;MSLSHLLQHRVRTFTRWFAVLCALLIASVSGCTQTPQEAVVGRWYNGEMSLRFQRSGAVVWNTPQGLAQGRYVFVGQVPRWATDNTSARIRLDVVRNNEHLQPELDLQFVGGERLRVKPVETTRSRAAARTQVVLRRAESDSDPNVPAPSSRVTAGARGIR
;
A
#
# COMPACT_ATOMS: atom_id res chain seq x y z
N MET A 1 57.69 -40.70 1.43
CA MET A 1 56.88 -39.46 1.37
C MET A 1 55.41 -39.86 1.46
N SER A 2 54.72 -39.45 2.52
CA SER A 2 53.49 -40.09 2.99
C SER A 2 52.22 -39.53 2.31
N LEU A 3 51.40 -40.43 1.75
CA LEU A 3 50.12 -40.15 1.07
C LEU A 3 49.08 -39.45 1.94
N SER A 4 49.24 -39.46 3.27
CA SER A 4 48.33 -38.83 4.23
C SER A 4 48.35 -37.30 4.22
N HIS A 5 49.45 -36.67 3.78
CA HIS A 5 49.53 -35.20 3.73
C HIS A 5 48.77 -34.57 2.56
N LEU A 6 48.60 -35.29 1.45
CA LEU A 6 47.89 -34.77 0.26
C LEU A 6 46.36 -34.77 0.43
N LEU A 7 45.82 -35.72 1.20
CA LEU A 7 44.39 -35.82 1.47
C LEU A 7 43.90 -34.72 2.44
N GLN A 8 44.67 -34.39 3.47
CA GLN A 8 44.28 -33.33 4.43
C GLN A 8 44.23 -31.93 3.82
N HIS A 9 45.03 -31.65 2.79
CA HIS A 9 45.00 -30.34 2.11
C HIS A 9 43.76 -30.15 1.24
N ARG A 10 43.23 -31.21 0.62
CA ARG A 10 42.04 -31.12 -0.24
C ARG A 10 40.73 -30.94 0.56
N VAL A 11 40.64 -31.54 1.74
CA VAL A 11 39.42 -31.45 2.58
C VAL A 11 39.24 -30.05 3.18
N ARG A 12 40.35 -29.36 3.52
CA ARG A 12 40.34 -28.00 4.09
C ARG A 12 40.01 -26.90 3.09
N THR A 13 40.35 -27.08 1.81
CA THR A 13 39.96 -26.14 0.75
C THR A 13 38.49 -26.32 0.39
N PHE A 14 38.00 -27.56 0.26
CA PHE A 14 36.60 -27.82 -0.11
C PHE A 14 35.58 -27.26 0.90
N THR A 15 35.87 -27.38 2.21
CA THR A 15 35.02 -26.83 3.28
C THR A 15 34.97 -25.30 3.28
N ARG A 16 36.06 -24.62 2.91
CA ARG A 16 36.09 -23.15 2.81
C ARG A 16 35.25 -22.63 1.65
N TRP A 17 35.30 -23.28 0.49
CA TRP A 17 34.48 -22.91 -0.66
C TRP A 17 32.99 -23.17 -0.42
N PHE A 18 32.65 -24.28 0.24
CA PHE A 18 31.27 -24.61 0.59
C PHE A 18 30.66 -23.60 1.57
N ALA A 19 31.41 -23.17 2.59
CA ALA A 19 30.96 -22.16 3.54
C ALA A 19 30.70 -20.78 2.89
N VAL A 20 31.55 -20.37 1.94
CA VAL A 20 31.37 -19.12 1.19
C VAL A 20 30.15 -19.19 0.27
N LEU A 21 29.91 -20.35 -0.38
CA LEU A 21 28.74 -20.56 -1.23
C LEU A 21 27.44 -20.52 -0.41
N CYS A 22 27.43 -21.14 0.78
CA CYS A 22 26.30 -21.07 1.71
C CYS A 22 26.06 -19.63 2.22
N ALA A 23 27.10 -18.85 2.53
CA ALA A 23 26.96 -17.46 2.96
C ALA A 23 26.37 -16.56 1.85
N LEU A 24 26.79 -16.78 0.59
CA LEU A 24 26.22 -16.08 -0.57
C LEU A 24 24.75 -16.46 -0.82
N LEU A 25 24.37 -17.72 -0.61
CA LEU A 25 22.98 -18.18 -0.76
C LEU A 25 22.05 -17.66 0.36
N ILE A 26 22.55 -17.49 1.58
CA ILE A 26 21.75 -16.96 2.71
C ILE A 26 21.49 -15.45 2.53
N ALA A 27 22.44 -14.71 1.93
CA ALA A 27 22.28 -13.28 1.68
C ALA A 27 21.21 -12.96 0.62
N SER A 28 20.94 -13.86 -0.32
CA SER A 28 19.97 -13.63 -1.41
C SER A 28 18.50 -13.86 -1.05
N VAL A 29 18.18 -14.37 0.16
CA VAL A 29 16.80 -14.69 0.56
C VAL A 29 16.16 -13.65 1.49
N SER A 30 16.87 -12.56 1.80
CA SER A 30 16.34 -11.46 2.64
C SER A 30 15.47 -10.49 1.81
N GLY A 31 14.50 -11.02 1.07
CA GLY A 31 13.44 -10.21 0.48
C GLY A 31 12.44 -9.88 1.56
N CYS A 32 12.50 -8.66 2.13
CA CYS A 32 11.45 -8.15 3.00
C CYS A 32 10.14 -8.07 2.19
N THR A 33 9.28 -9.08 2.30
CA THR A 33 7.95 -9.06 1.70
C THR A 33 7.09 -8.07 2.48
N GLN A 34 6.83 -6.91 1.88
CA GLN A 34 5.98 -5.87 2.45
C GLN A 34 4.56 -6.42 2.63
N THR A 35 3.99 -6.26 3.83
CA THR A 35 2.61 -6.71 4.09
C THR A 35 1.63 -5.88 3.27
N PRO A 36 0.42 -6.38 2.93
CA PRO A 36 -0.56 -5.56 2.19
C PRO A 36 -0.95 -4.27 2.92
N GLN A 37 -0.90 -4.28 4.26
CA GLN A 37 -1.13 -3.13 5.11
C GLN A 37 -0.07 -2.06 4.91
N GLU A 38 1.19 -2.46 4.72
CA GLU A 38 2.27 -1.54 4.40
C GLU A 38 2.24 -1.14 2.93
N ALA A 39 1.86 -2.07 2.03
CA ALA A 39 1.83 -1.85 0.59
C ALA A 39 0.77 -0.81 0.19
N VAL A 40 -0.34 -0.70 0.94
CA VAL A 40 -1.39 0.29 0.66
C VAL A 40 -0.92 1.73 0.89
N VAL A 41 0.07 1.92 1.75
CA VAL A 41 0.55 3.24 2.13
C VAL A 41 1.18 3.93 0.94
N GLY A 42 0.76 5.18 0.73
CA GLY A 42 1.19 6.01 -0.39
C GLY A 42 -0.01 6.65 -1.08
N ARG A 43 0.27 7.24 -2.25
CA ARG A 43 -0.71 7.91 -3.09
C ARG A 43 -1.04 7.04 -4.30
N TRP A 44 -2.32 6.89 -4.55
CA TRP A 44 -2.91 6.12 -5.63
C TRP A 44 -3.86 7.02 -6.41
N TYR A 45 -3.77 7.04 -7.73
CA TYR A 45 -4.58 7.95 -8.52
C TYR A 45 -4.87 7.42 -9.93
N ASN A 46 -5.90 7.97 -10.53
CA ASN A 46 -6.12 8.00 -11.96
C ASN A 46 -6.63 9.40 -12.35
N GLY A 47 -7.12 9.58 -13.57
CA GLY A 47 -7.65 10.89 -14.01
C GLY A 47 -8.91 11.37 -13.29
N GLU A 48 -9.60 10.51 -12.54
CA GLU A 48 -10.92 10.80 -11.94
C GLU A 48 -10.91 10.80 -10.41
N MET A 49 -10.05 9.98 -9.80
CA MET A 49 -10.03 9.69 -8.38
C MET A 49 -8.60 9.57 -7.86
N SER A 50 -8.38 10.01 -6.63
CA SER A 50 -7.16 9.69 -5.89
C SER A 50 -7.43 9.31 -4.45
N LEU A 51 -6.61 8.40 -3.94
CA LEU A 51 -6.57 7.94 -2.56
C LEU A 51 -5.15 8.11 -2.03
N ARG A 52 -5.00 8.74 -0.87
CA ARG A 52 -3.72 8.81 -0.16
C ARG A 52 -3.88 8.17 1.20
N PHE A 53 -3.18 7.05 1.42
CA PHE A 53 -3.16 6.33 2.69
C PHE A 53 -1.87 6.66 3.43
N GLN A 54 -2.00 7.12 4.68
CA GLN A 54 -0.86 7.39 5.55
C GLN A 54 -0.62 6.24 6.52
N ARG A 55 0.62 6.10 7.00
CA ARG A 55 0.98 5.14 8.06
C ARG A 55 0.26 5.40 9.38
N SER A 56 -0.19 6.64 9.62
CA SER A 56 -0.96 7.06 10.79
C SER A 56 -2.41 6.54 10.81
N GLY A 57 -2.86 5.90 9.73
CA GLY A 57 -4.26 5.52 9.54
C GLY A 57 -5.13 6.65 8.98
N ALA A 58 -4.56 7.79 8.59
CA ALA A 58 -5.28 8.85 7.90
C ALA A 58 -5.44 8.56 6.40
N VAL A 59 -6.54 9.02 5.81
CA VAL A 59 -6.84 8.89 4.39
C VAL A 59 -7.35 10.21 3.81
N VAL A 60 -6.93 10.51 2.59
CA VAL A 60 -7.51 11.56 1.74
C VAL A 60 -8.06 10.91 0.49
N TRP A 61 -9.34 11.15 0.20
CA TRP A 61 -10.06 10.56 -0.92
C TRP A 61 -10.67 11.65 -1.79
N ASN A 62 -10.08 11.90 -2.94
CA ASN A 62 -10.58 12.86 -3.91
C ASN A 62 -11.34 12.13 -5.02
N THR A 63 -12.53 12.62 -5.34
CA THR A 63 -13.43 12.07 -6.36
C THR A 63 -14.09 13.22 -7.12
N PRO A 64 -14.81 12.97 -8.23
CA PRO A 64 -15.57 14.03 -8.90
C PRO A 64 -16.62 14.69 -8.00
N GLN A 65 -17.09 14.01 -6.95
CA GLN A 65 -18.03 14.54 -5.95
C GLN A 65 -17.36 15.42 -4.88
N GLY A 66 -16.03 15.54 -4.91
CA GLY A 66 -15.24 16.37 -4.00
C GLY A 66 -14.24 15.59 -3.15
N LEU A 67 -13.57 16.35 -2.29
CA LEU A 67 -12.54 15.89 -1.38
C LEU A 67 -13.16 15.36 -0.08
N ALA A 68 -12.79 14.14 0.31
CA ALA A 68 -13.10 13.57 1.62
C ALA A 68 -11.80 13.31 2.39
N GLN A 69 -11.83 13.51 3.70
CA GLN A 69 -10.67 13.29 4.58
C GLN A 69 -11.11 12.59 5.87
N GLY A 70 -10.25 11.73 6.41
CA GLY A 70 -10.54 11.06 7.67
C GLY A 70 -9.59 9.91 7.94
N ARG A 71 -10.14 8.76 8.37
CA ARG A 71 -9.36 7.56 8.73
C ARG A 71 -9.76 6.34 7.91
N TYR A 72 -8.87 5.37 7.85
CA TYR A 72 -9.16 4.06 7.30
C TYR A 72 -8.78 2.96 8.28
N VAL A 73 -9.51 1.85 8.24
CA VAL A 73 -9.23 0.64 9.01
C VAL A 73 -9.38 -0.58 8.12
N PHE A 74 -8.52 -1.58 8.29
CA PHE A 74 -8.71 -2.88 7.66
C PHE A 74 -9.84 -3.64 8.36
N VAL A 75 -10.71 -4.24 7.57
CA VAL A 75 -11.82 -5.06 8.07
C VAL A 75 -11.40 -6.52 8.00
N GLY A 76 -11.33 -7.17 9.16
CA GLY A 76 -10.86 -8.55 9.29
C GLY A 76 -9.34 -8.66 9.41
N GLN A 77 -8.85 -9.91 9.39
CA GLN A 77 -7.42 -10.20 9.42
C GLN A 77 -6.89 -10.32 8.01
N VAL A 78 -5.96 -9.45 7.63
CA VAL A 78 -5.17 -9.63 6.39
C VAL A 78 -3.99 -10.53 6.73
N PRO A 79 -3.87 -11.73 6.13
CA PRO A 79 -2.77 -12.62 6.43
C PRO A 79 -1.43 -11.98 6.06
N ARG A 80 -0.39 -12.17 6.88
CA ARG A 80 0.96 -11.63 6.59
C ARG A 80 1.57 -12.16 5.30
N TRP A 81 1.13 -13.34 4.86
CA TRP A 81 1.57 -14.00 3.63
C TRP A 81 0.76 -13.62 2.39
N ALA A 82 -0.20 -12.70 2.52
CA ALA A 82 -1.00 -12.22 1.40
C ALA A 82 -0.10 -11.64 0.30
N THR A 83 -0.18 -12.22 -0.90
CA THR A 83 0.59 -11.85 -2.07
C THR A 83 -0.11 -10.77 -2.90
N ASP A 84 0.56 -10.33 -3.96
CA ASP A 84 -0.06 -9.65 -5.10
C ASP A 84 -1.34 -10.42 -5.52
N ASN A 85 -2.42 -9.68 -5.82
CA ASN A 85 -3.79 -10.14 -6.04
C ASN A 85 -4.64 -10.48 -4.80
N THR A 86 -4.11 -10.44 -3.58
CA THR A 86 -4.98 -10.59 -2.39
C THR A 86 -5.87 -9.36 -2.24
N SER A 87 -7.17 -9.58 -2.06
CA SER A 87 -8.12 -8.52 -1.75
C SER A 87 -8.11 -8.22 -0.25
N ALA A 88 -7.80 -6.99 0.12
CA ALA A 88 -7.90 -6.48 1.48
C ALA A 88 -9.10 -5.54 1.59
N ARG A 89 -10.01 -5.81 2.51
CA ARG A 89 -11.15 -4.92 2.77
C ARG A 89 -10.75 -3.82 3.72
N ILE A 90 -11.14 -2.59 3.39
CA ILE A 90 -11.00 -1.43 4.26
C ILE A 90 -12.35 -0.75 4.46
N ARG A 91 -12.54 -0.17 5.64
CA ARG A 91 -13.62 0.77 5.92
C ARG A 91 -13.01 2.15 6.07
N LEU A 92 -13.55 3.12 5.34
CA LEU A 92 -13.21 4.51 5.51
C LEU A 92 -14.16 5.14 6.53
N ASP A 93 -13.68 6.12 7.28
CA ASP A 93 -14.48 7.02 8.11
C ASP A 93 -14.04 8.44 7.77
N VAL A 94 -14.77 9.08 6.86
CA VAL A 94 -14.33 10.32 6.20
C VAL A 94 -15.43 11.37 6.20
N VAL A 95 -15.03 12.64 6.17
CA VAL A 95 -15.93 13.79 6.07
C VAL A 95 -15.81 14.40 4.68
N ARG A 96 -16.95 14.62 4.01
CA ARG A 96 -17.06 15.32 2.72
C ARG A 96 -18.23 16.30 2.80
N ASN A 97 -18.01 17.57 2.45
CA ASN A 97 -19.08 18.59 2.47
C ASN A 97 -19.87 18.62 3.81
N ASN A 98 -19.18 18.49 4.94
CA ASN A 98 -19.75 18.39 6.29
C ASN A 98 -20.60 17.14 6.58
N GLU A 99 -20.62 16.16 5.69
CA GLU A 99 -21.28 14.87 5.90
C GLU A 99 -20.28 13.77 6.23
N HIS A 100 -20.62 12.93 7.21
CA HIS A 100 -19.84 11.74 7.55
C HIS A 100 -20.22 10.58 6.62
N LEU A 101 -19.21 9.99 5.98
CA LEU A 101 -19.36 8.86 5.08
C LEU A 101 -18.51 7.69 5.58
N GLN A 102 -19.10 6.49 5.57
CA GLN A 102 -18.41 5.27 5.97
C GLN A 102 -18.43 4.18 4.89
N PRO A 103 -17.83 4.43 3.71
CA PRO A 103 -17.79 3.44 2.64
C PRO A 103 -16.82 2.30 2.99
N GLU A 104 -17.18 1.09 2.58
CA GLU A 104 -16.29 -0.06 2.58
C GLU A 104 -15.78 -0.32 1.16
N LEU A 105 -14.48 -0.57 1.04
CA LEU A 105 -13.78 -0.78 -0.22
C LEU A 105 -12.98 -2.08 -0.15
N ASP A 106 -13.06 -2.89 -1.20
CA ASP A 106 -12.14 -4.00 -1.44
C ASP A 106 -10.97 -3.48 -2.29
N LEU A 107 -9.77 -3.61 -1.74
CA LEU A 107 -8.50 -3.22 -2.37
C LEU A 107 -7.74 -4.43 -2.85
N GLN A 108 -7.36 -4.46 -4.13
CA GLN A 108 -6.57 -5.53 -4.71
C GLN A 108 -5.34 -4.96 -5.42
N PHE A 109 -4.14 -5.38 -5.01
CA PHE A 109 -2.89 -5.02 -5.67
C PHE A 109 -2.73 -5.82 -6.97
N VAL A 110 -2.42 -5.15 -8.08
CA VAL A 110 -2.29 -5.74 -9.43
C VAL A 110 -0.91 -5.42 -9.98
N GLY A 111 0.09 -6.20 -9.54
CA GLY A 111 1.49 -5.78 -9.58
C GLY A 111 1.72 -4.58 -8.65
N GLY A 112 2.91 -4.42 -8.09
CA GLY A 112 3.21 -3.43 -7.03
C GLY A 112 2.87 -1.95 -7.33
N GLU A 113 2.48 -1.64 -8.57
CA GLU A 113 2.20 -0.30 -9.07
C GLU A 113 0.72 0.02 -9.31
N ARG A 114 -0.18 -0.96 -9.16
CA ARG A 114 -1.63 -0.72 -9.41
C ARG A 114 -2.49 -1.22 -8.25
N LEU A 115 -3.48 -0.41 -7.91
CA LEU A 115 -4.47 -0.70 -6.89
C LEU A 115 -5.85 -0.70 -7.53
N ARG A 116 -6.47 -1.87 -7.59
CA ARG A 116 -7.87 -2.02 -7.98
C ARG A 116 -8.74 -1.78 -6.75
N VAL A 117 -9.69 -0.87 -6.88
CA VAL A 117 -10.62 -0.47 -5.84
C VAL A 117 -12.03 -0.87 -6.27
N LYS A 118 -12.72 -1.62 -5.42
CA LYS A 118 -14.11 -2.02 -5.62
C LYS A 118 -14.94 -1.56 -4.42
N PRO A 119 -16.04 -0.83 -4.59
CA PRO A 119 -16.97 -0.60 -3.50
C PRO A 119 -17.58 -1.93 -3.05
N VAL A 120 -17.69 -2.16 -1.74
CA VAL A 120 -18.39 -3.33 -1.21
C VAL A 120 -19.89 -3.13 -1.44
N GLU A 121 -20.54 -4.07 -2.12
CA GLU A 121 -21.97 -4.02 -2.37
C GLU A 121 -22.74 -4.09 -1.05
N THR A 122 -23.13 -2.94 -0.50
CA THR A 122 -24.14 -2.90 0.56
C THR A 122 -25.50 -3.02 -0.09
N THR A 123 -26.35 -3.90 0.44
CA THR A 123 -27.66 -4.33 -0.11
C THR A 123 -28.62 -3.19 -0.50
N ARG A 124 -28.33 -1.94 -0.09
CA ARG A 124 -29.12 -0.74 -0.42
C ARG A 124 -28.71 0.01 -1.69
N SER A 125 -27.56 -0.26 -2.31
CA SER A 125 -27.10 0.51 -3.49
C SER A 125 -26.64 -0.37 -4.64
N ARG A 126 -27.59 -1.13 -5.22
CA ARG A 126 -27.35 -1.97 -6.41
C ARG A 126 -27.00 -1.15 -7.67
N ALA A 127 -27.25 0.16 -7.66
CA ALA A 127 -26.99 1.07 -8.77
C ALA A 127 -25.58 1.72 -8.75
N ALA A 128 -24.93 1.87 -7.58
CA ALA A 128 -23.57 2.44 -7.48
C ALA A 128 -22.45 1.38 -7.47
N ALA A 129 -22.82 0.09 -7.45
CA ALA A 129 -21.96 -1.06 -7.21
C ALA A 129 -21.06 -1.49 -8.39
N ARG A 130 -21.21 -0.91 -9.59
CA ARG A 130 -20.59 -1.47 -10.81
C ARG A 130 -19.24 -0.88 -11.18
N THR A 131 -18.79 0.19 -10.52
CA THR A 131 -17.59 0.92 -10.97
C THR A 131 -16.36 0.44 -10.22
N GLN A 132 -15.79 -0.67 -10.68
CA GLN A 132 -14.42 -1.03 -10.33
C GLN A 132 -13.47 0.01 -10.94
N VAL A 133 -12.57 0.55 -10.12
CA VAL A 133 -11.57 1.53 -10.57
C VAL A 133 -10.17 0.96 -10.38
N VAL A 134 -9.26 1.25 -11.30
CA VAL A 134 -7.84 0.91 -11.16
C VAL A 134 -7.06 2.21 -11.01
N LEU A 135 -6.33 2.31 -9.90
CA LEU A 135 -5.45 3.41 -9.58
C LEU A 135 -4.01 3.00 -9.81
N ARG A 136 -3.17 3.95 -10.21
CA ARG A 136 -1.71 3.80 -10.30
C ARG A 136 -1.06 4.39 -9.06
N ARG A 137 0.05 3.80 -8.64
CA ARG A 137 0.89 4.37 -7.59
C ARG A 137 1.54 5.66 -8.11
N ALA A 138 1.58 6.70 -7.28
CA ALA A 138 2.39 7.88 -7.56
C ALA A 138 3.85 7.60 -7.19
N GLU A 139 4.77 8.08 -8.02
CA GLU A 139 6.22 7.95 -7.78
C GLU A 139 6.68 8.84 -6.61
N SER A 140 5.94 9.92 -6.34
CA SER A 140 6.22 10.84 -5.24
C SER A 140 4.94 11.30 -4.55
N ASP A 141 5.05 11.51 -3.23
CA ASP A 141 4.02 12.13 -2.40
C ASP A 141 3.75 13.60 -2.77
N SER A 142 4.69 14.25 -3.46
CA SER A 142 4.67 15.66 -3.88
C SER A 142 4.50 15.86 -5.40
N ASP A 143 4.10 14.82 -6.14
CA ASP A 143 3.94 14.90 -7.60
C ASP A 143 2.96 16.03 -8.02
N PRO A 144 3.43 17.03 -8.80
CA PRO A 144 2.67 18.23 -9.16
C PRO A 144 1.54 17.97 -10.16
N ASN A 145 1.50 16.80 -10.83
CA ASN A 145 0.47 16.47 -11.81
C ASN A 145 -0.87 16.01 -11.20
N VAL A 146 -1.00 16.03 -9.88
CA VAL A 146 -2.22 15.59 -9.20
C VAL A 146 -2.62 16.66 -8.17
N PRO A 147 -3.87 17.18 -8.24
CA PRO A 147 -4.28 18.36 -7.48
C PRO A 147 -3.97 18.20 -5.99
N ALA A 148 -3.22 19.15 -5.46
CA ALA A 148 -2.96 19.26 -4.04
C ALA A 148 -4.30 19.35 -3.28
N PRO A 149 -4.38 18.80 -2.06
CA PRO A 149 -5.53 19.08 -1.21
C PRO A 149 -5.65 20.59 -1.07
N SER A 150 -6.79 21.16 -1.48
CA SER A 150 -7.05 22.58 -1.35
C SER A 150 -7.02 22.93 0.13
N SER A 151 -5.91 23.46 0.60
CA SER A 151 -5.78 24.06 1.92
C SER A 151 -6.46 25.43 1.87
N ARG A 152 -7.80 25.43 1.73
CA ARG A 152 -8.57 26.63 2.07
C ARG A 152 -8.60 26.72 3.58
N VAL A 153 -7.49 27.21 4.15
CA VAL A 153 -7.46 27.72 5.50
C VAL A 153 -8.40 28.92 5.49
N THR A 154 -9.57 28.77 6.11
CA THR A 154 -10.48 29.87 6.42
C THR A 154 -9.82 30.73 7.50
N ALA A 155 -8.79 31.49 7.12
CA ALA A 155 -8.29 32.61 7.90
C ALA A 155 -9.23 33.79 7.61
N GLY A 156 -10.38 33.79 8.29
CA GLY A 156 -11.45 34.72 8.04
C GLY A 156 -12.32 34.96 9.28
N ALA A 157 -11.74 35.53 10.32
CA ALA A 157 -12.49 36.26 11.34
C ALA A 157 -11.60 37.35 11.97
N ARG A 158 -11.36 38.40 11.18
CA ARG A 158 -10.89 39.71 11.67
C ARG A 158 -12.14 40.59 11.71
N GLY A 159 -12.55 41.08 12.88
CA GLY A 159 -13.70 41.99 12.96
C GLY A 159 -14.31 42.23 14.34
N ILE A 160 -13.66 43.10 15.13
CA ILE A 160 -14.26 44.26 15.80
C ILE A 160 -15.54 44.04 16.65
N ARG A 161 -15.38 44.03 17.98
CA ARG A 161 -15.82 45.11 18.87
C ARG A 161 -15.20 44.96 20.25
#